data_AF-A0A5M4B384-F1
#
_entry.id   AF-A0A5M4B384-F1
#
_cell.length_a   1.000
_cell.length_b   1.000
_cell.length_c   1.000
_cell.angle_alpha   90.00
_cell.angle_beta   90.00
_cell.angle_gamma   90.00
#
_symmetry.space_group_name_H-M   'P 1'
#
loop_
_entity.id
_entity.type
_entity.pdbx_description
1 polymer ?
#
loop_
_entity_poly.entity_id
_entity_poly.type
_entity_poly.pdbx_seq_one_letter_code
_entity_poly.pdbx_strand_id
1 'polypeptide(L)'
;MKKNRVSVNFDHFPYRKELIPEDKVEYEQFFKKLATQFATELKESEKGKKYLEKYADQSKDDFISRYVDWKISLVKSYNYYFGLLNERDTLELKYQNYATEALKSILKKKLFNMELQWRAGQLEIEEVKISFDFLYWHQNIMACPFIPMITPEEIALMKSFLLSLDDPYPRRPWELDIPDYQHVMEKDENGNYSDMPDWFEYYDSRMGTNLLLLLPDKKGPIEEMYINLARKTQKKAKPAKKSPPPPADKRPVLSGYIDFYIEFARETETDPYILKLFDGMEIHIQKIDRESSPAELEGPLATLQDADRPIYFDSHLVWYKAILKAASQYKNQKVAEALDTVYEQYVTYKELGFTYELDNKFGMNDTYQMIREQLREAILDAREMRGEPRDFNY
;
A
#
# COMPACT_ATOMS: atom_id res chain seq x y z
N MET A 1 3.85 27.03 24.48
CA MET A 1 4.04 28.16 23.53
C MET A 1 4.04 27.62 22.10
N LYS A 2 2.89 27.64 21.41
CA LYS A 2 2.83 27.33 19.98
C LYS A 2 3.34 28.56 19.22
N LYS A 3 4.62 28.59 18.86
CA LYS A 3 5.12 29.57 17.88
C LYS A 3 4.47 29.21 16.54
N ASN A 4 3.81 30.16 15.89
CA ASN A 4 3.44 30.07 14.48
C ASN A 4 4.68 29.64 13.69
N ARG A 5 4.75 28.36 13.29
CA ARG A 5 5.81 27.87 12.41
C ARG A 5 5.43 28.34 11.02
N VAL A 6 6.03 29.45 10.60
CA VAL A 6 6.00 29.90 9.21
C VAL A 6 6.70 28.81 8.40
N SER A 7 5.99 28.21 7.43
CA SER A 7 6.61 27.29 6.48
C SER A 7 7.66 28.08 5.69
N VAL A 8 8.92 27.68 5.78
CA VAL A 8 10.03 28.30 5.06
C VAL A 8 10.19 27.55 3.75
N ASN A 9 10.08 28.25 2.63
CA ASN A 9 10.30 27.63 1.33
C ASN A 9 11.80 27.31 1.15
N PHE A 10 12.13 26.02 1.01
CA PHE A 10 13.49 25.54 0.74
C PHE A 10 13.86 25.53 -0.75
N ASP A 11 12.97 25.98 -1.65
CA ASP A 11 13.17 26.05 -3.11
C ASP A 11 14.30 26.97 -3.56
N HIS A 12 14.85 27.76 -2.63
CA HIS A 12 16.03 28.58 -2.85
C HIS A 12 17.18 28.23 -1.90
N PHE A 13 17.06 27.13 -1.15
CA PHE A 13 18.12 26.69 -0.26
C PHE A 13 19.32 26.22 -1.10
N PRO A 14 20.50 26.84 -0.95
CA PRO A 14 21.64 26.60 -1.84
C PRO A 14 22.34 25.26 -1.59
N TYR A 15 21.96 24.53 -0.54
CA TYR A 15 22.57 23.26 -0.13
C TYR A 15 21.56 22.11 -0.08
N ARG A 16 20.58 22.12 -0.99
CA ARG A 16 19.66 21.01 -1.15
C ARG A 16 20.37 19.77 -1.67
N LYS A 17 19.76 18.61 -1.45
CA LYS A 17 20.35 17.31 -1.80
C LYS A 17 20.74 17.24 -3.28
N GLU A 18 19.93 17.78 -4.17
CA GLU A 18 20.16 17.72 -5.62
C GLU A 18 21.40 18.50 -6.06
N LEU A 19 21.91 19.38 -5.21
CA LEU A 19 23.10 20.20 -5.47
C LEU A 19 24.35 19.67 -4.76
N ILE A 20 24.25 18.57 -4.00
CA ILE A 20 25.36 17.95 -3.29
C ILE A 20 25.93 16.83 -4.17
N PRO A 21 27.24 16.80 -4.45
CA PRO A 21 27.85 15.73 -5.24
C PRO A 21 27.65 14.34 -4.64
N GLU A 22 27.39 13.34 -5.48
CA GLU A 22 27.24 11.94 -5.04
C GLU A 22 28.58 11.18 -5.01
N ASP A 23 29.55 11.60 -5.85
CA ASP A 23 30.89 11.03 -5.81
C ASP A 23 31.56 11.33 -4.47
N LYS A 24 32.21 10.31 -3.88
CA LYS A 24 32.77 10.40 -2.53
C LYS A 24 33.86 11.47 -2.41
N VAL A 25 34.72 11.59 -3.42
CA VAL A 25 35.84 12.55 -3.41
C VAL A 25 35.30 13.97 -3.59
N GLU A 26 34.37 14.16 -4.52
CA GLU A 26 33.71 15.45 -4.73
C GLU A 26 32.89 15.88 -3.53
N TYR A 27 32.21 14.94 -2.86
CA TYR A 27 31.45 15.15 -1.62
C TYR A 27 32.35 15.68 -0.50
N GLU A 28 33.48 15.01 -0.24
CA GLU A 28 34.42 15.43 0.81
C GLU A 28 35.02 16.81 0.51
N GLN A 29 35.37 17.07 -0.75
CA GLN A 29 35.89 18.37 -1.18
C GLN A 29 34.83 19.48 -1.07
N PHE A 30 33.58 19.20 -1.44
CA PHE A 30 32.47 20.13 -1.34
C PHE A 30 32.27 20.58 0.12
N PHE A 31 32.16 19.63 1.06
CA PHE A 31 31.95 19.97 2.47
C PHE A 31 33.16 20.65 3.12
N LYS A 32 34.38 20.34 2.68
CA LYS A 32 35.58 21.06 3.13
C LYS A 32 35.58 22.52 2.67
N LYS A 33 35.21 22.78 1.40
CA LYS A 33 35.07 24.15 0.88
C LYS A 33 33.95 24.90 1.60
N LEU A 34 32.81 24.24 1.83
CA LEU A 34 31.66 24.81 2.50
C LEU A 34 31.96 25.17 3.97
N ALA A 35 32.71 24.34 4.69
CA ALA A 35 33.13 24.63 6.05
C ALA A 35 33.99 25.90 6.11
N THR A 36 34.97 26.03 5.20
CA THR A 36 35.79 27.25 5.08
C THR A 36 34.93 28.48 4.78
N GLN A 37 33.99 28.37 3.84
CA GLN A 37 33.06 29.45 3.52
C GLN A 37 32.25 29.89 4.76
N PHE A 38 31.65 28.96 5.48
CA PHE A 38 30.87 29.26 6.68
C PHE A 38 31.70 29.89 7.80
N ALA A 39 32.94 29.45 7.97
CA ALA A 39 33.86 30.04 8.94
C ALA A 39 34.18 31.51 8.57
N THR A 40 34.46 31.78 7.30
CA THR A 40 34.71 33.15 6.80
C THR A 40 33.48 34.04 6.98
N GLU A 41 32.31 33.59 6.54
CA GLU A 41 31.04 34.32 6.70
C GLU A 41 30.77 34.69 8.17
N LEU A 42 31.04 33.77 9.10
CA LEU A 42 30.80 34.00 10.52
C LEU A 42 31.81 34.99 11.12
N LYS A 43 33.08 34.91 10.72
CA LYS A 43 34.14 35.84 11.15
C LYS A 43 33.95 37.26 10.60
N GLU A 44 33.40 37.38 9.39
CA GLU A 44 33.17 38.67 8.74
C GLU A 44 31.82 39.29 9.11
N SER A 45 30.86 38.49 9.60
CA SER A 45 29.53 38.95 9.98
C SER A 45 29.55 39.92 11.16
N GLU A 46 29.11 41.17 10.95
CA GLU A 46 28.94 42.18 11.99
C GLU A 46 28.01 41.71 13.13
N LYS A 47 26.97 40.94 12.82
CA LYS A 47 26.09 40.34 13.83
C LYS A 47 26.82 39.25 14.64
N GLY A 48 27.63 38.44 13.96
CA GLY A 48 28.46 37.41 14.60
C GLY A 48 29.48 38.02 15.55
N LYS A 49 30.25 39.02 15.08
CA LYS A 49 31.22 39.76 15.88
C LYS A 49 30.58 40.39 17.12
N LYS A 50 29.49 41.14 16.95
CA LYS A 50 28.74 41.76 18.05
C LYS A 50 28.19 40.75 19.06
N TYR A 51 27.80 39.55 18.61
CA TYR A 51 27.37 38.49 19.52
C TYR A 51 28.54 37.92 20.32
N LEU A 52 29.68 37.68 19.67
CA LEU A 52 30.87 37.09 20.28
C LEU A 52 31.58 38.05 21.24
N GLU A 53 31.47 39.37 21.07
CA GLU A 53 32.01 40.40 22.01
C GLU A 53 31.60 40.19 23.47
N LYS A 54 30.47 39.51 23.72
CA LYS A 54 29.97 39.21 25.07
C LYS A 54 30.78 38.14 25.80
N TYR A 55 31.69 37.46 25.10
CA TYR A 55 32.40 36.28 25.58
C TYR A 55 33.93 36.46 25.48
N ALA A 56 34.67 35.66 26.25
CA ALA A 56 36.13 35.74 26.32
C ALA A 56 36.79 35.33 24.99
N ASP A 57 37.83 36.05 24.58
CA ASP A 57 38.52 35.86 23.27
C ASP A 57 39.02 34.43 23.06
N GLN A 58 39.59 33.82 24.09
CA GLN A 58 40.10 32.45 24.08
C GLN A 58 39.05 31.38 23.75
N SER A 59 37.75 31.70 23.82
CA SER A 59 36.64 30.76 23.55
C SER A 59 36.01 30.93 22.17
N LYS A 60 36.35 32.00 21.44
CA LYS A 60 35.64 32.41 20.22
C LYS A 60 35.97 31.52 19.04
N ASP A 61 37.25 31.23 18.80
CA ASP A 61 37.68 30.42 17.64
C ASP A 61 37.18 28.96 17.75
N ASP A 62 37.28 28.36 18.94
CA ASP A 62 36.76 27.01 19.19
C ASP A 62 35.24 26.93 19.00
N PHE A 63 34.50 27.95 19.46
CA PHE A 63 33.06 28.03 19.27
C PHE A 63 32.69 28.15 17.78
N ILE A 64 33.39 29.02 17.03
CA ILE A 64 33.21 29.18 15.59
C ILE A 64 33.41 27.84 14.87
N SER A 65 34.51 27.13 15.17
CA SER A 65 34.79 25.83 14.55
C SER A 65 33.67 24.83 14.82
N ARG A 66 33.26 24.66 16.09
CA ARG A 66 32.19 23.72 16.47
C ARG A 66 30.84 24.09 15.85
N TYR A 67 30.53 25.38 15.78
CA TYR A 67 29.29 25.83 15.16
C TYR A 67 29.28 25.59 13.66
N VAL A 68 30.42 25.80 12.98
CA VAL A 68 30.57 25.47 11.56
C VAL A 68 30.40 23.97 11.33
N ASP A 69 31.05 23.13 12.13
CA ASP A 69 30.90 21.67 12.05
C ASP A 69 29.44 21.24 12.25
N TRP A 70 28.75 21.87 13.19
CA TRP A 70 27.33 21.62 13.43
C TRP A 70 26.45 22.09 12.27
N LYS A 71 26.71 23.27 11.70
CA LYS A 71 26.02 23.79 10.51
C LYS A 71 26.22 22.86 9.31
N ILE A 72 27.42 22.29 9.14
CA ILE A 72 27.73 21.27 8.14
C ILE A 72 26.94 19.98 8.41
N SER A 73 26.88 19.52 9.66
CA SER A 73 26.09 18.34 10.04
C SER A 73 24.59 18.50 9.71
N LEU A 74 24.03 19.70 9.92
CA LEU A 74 22.65 20.01 9.53
C LEU A 74 22.44 19.90 8.02
N VAL A 75 23.37 20.43 7.21
CA VAL A 75 23.31 20.32 5.74
C VAL A 75 23.43 18.87 5.30
N LYS A 76 24.35 18.09 5.88
CA LYS A 76 24.48 16.65 5.59
C LYS A 76 23.23 15.86 5.94
N SER A 77 22.53 16.30 6.98
CA SER A 77 21.29 15.69 7.46
C SER A 77 20.05 16.40 6.90
N TYR A 78 20.17 17.12 5.77
CA TYR A 78 19.11 17.95 5.20
C TYR A 78 17.79 17.20 5.10
N ASN A 79 17.78 16.01 4.49
CA ASN A 79 16.55 15.21 4.31
C ASN A 79 15.84 14.89 5.62
N TYR A 80 16.61 14.59 6.68
CA TYR A 80 16.03 14.25 7.98
C TYR A 80 15.31 15.47 8.59
N TYR A 81 16.00 16.61 8.68
CA TYR A 81 15.42 17.82 9.26
C TYR A 81 14.35 18.47 8.38
N PHE A 82 14.51 18.42 7.05
CA PHE A 82 13.47 18.85 6.11
C PHE A 82 12.21 17.99 6.26
N GLY A 83 12.37 16.67 6.41
CA GLY A 83 11.28 15.76 6.76
C GLY A 83 10.57 16.16 8.05
N LEU A 84 11.31 16.44 9.12
CA LEU A 84 10.75 16.91 10.40
C LEU A 84 10.03 18.27 10.30
N LEU A 85 10.54 19.19 9.48
CA LEU A 85 9.92 20.51 9.29
C LEU A 85 8.60 20.40 8.53
N ASN A 86 8.53 19.47 7.59
CA ASN A 86 7.33 19.19 6.80
C ASN A 86 6.47 18.09 7.41
N GLU A 87 6.79 17.59 8.61
CA GLU A 87 6.15 16.41 9.20
C GLU A 87 4.63 16.52 9.21
N ARG A 88 4.09 17.70 9.56
CA ARG A 88 2.66 17.96 9.49
C ARG A 88 2.11 17.88 8.06
N ASP A 89 2.77 18.51 7.10
CA ASP A 89 2.36 18.47 5.69
C ASP A 89 2.47 17.05 5.14
N THR A 90 3.47 16.27 5.58
CA THR A 90 3.61 14.85 5.23
C THR A 90 2.55 13.97 5.89
N LEU A 91 2.10 14.31 7.10
CA LEU A 91 1.01 13.62 7.79
C LEU A 91 -0.35 13.95 7.16
N GLU A 92 -0.61 15.21 6.82
CA GLU A 92 -1.82 15.62 6.09
C GLU A 92 -1.83 14.97 4.69
N LEU A 93 -0.71 14.99 3.97
CA LEU A 93 -0.54 14.28 2.70
C LEU A 93 -0.74 12.77 2.84
N LYS A 94 -0.26 12.16 3.94
CA LYS A 94 -0.46 10.74 4.23
C LYS A 94 -1.96 10.41 4.33
N TYR A 95 -2.75 11.22 5.03
CA TYR A 95 -4.19 10.99 5.13
C TYR A 95 -4.93 11.29 3.82
N GLN A 96 -4.47 12.27 3.03
CA GLN A 96 -4.97 12.48 1.66
C GLN A 96 -4.68 11.29 0.74
N ASN A 97 -3.50 10.67 0.86
CA ASN A 97 -3.16 9.45 0.11
C ASN A 97 -4.08 8.30 0.53
N TYR A 98 -4.29 8.07 1.83
CA TYR A 98 -5.25 7.04 2.28
C TYR A 98 -6.70 7.35 1.87
N ALA A 99 -7.10 8.62 1.84
CA ALA A 99 -8.41 9.02 1.33
C ALA A 99 -8.53 8.76 -0.18
N THR A 100 -7.46 8.96 -0.95
CA THR A 100 -7.39 8.57 -2.36
C THR A 100 -7.54 7.06 -2.53
N GLU A 101 -6.89 6.26 -1.69
CA GLU A 101 -7.06 4.80 -1.71
C GLU A 101 -8.48 4.36 -1.31
N ALA A 102 -9.10 5.02 -0.34
CA ALA A 102 -10.51 4.78 -0.01
C ALA A 102 -11.44 5.12 -1.19
N LEU A 103 -11.18 6.22 -1.90
CA LEU A 103 -11.89 6.59 -3.12
C LEU A 103 -11.75 5.50 -4.19
N LYS A 104 -10.53 4.97 -4.39
CA LYS A 104 -10.28 3.84 -5.28
C LYS A 104 -11.06 2.60 -4.87
N SER A 105 -11.23 2.30 -3.58
CA SER A 105 -12.03 1.16 -3.11
C SER A 105 -13.52 1.28 -3.47
N ILE A 106 -14.08 2.49 -3.50
CA ILE A 106 -15.44 2.72 -4.02
C ILE A 106 -15.50 2.33 -5.50
N LEU A 107 -14.55 2.81 -6.30
CA LEU A 107 -14.50 2.48 -7.73
C LEU A 107 -14.27 0.98 -7.96
N LYS A 108 -13.37 0.34 -7.21
CA LYS A 108 -13.13 -1.11 -7.30
C LYS A 108 -14.42 -1.89 -7.02
N LYS A 109 -15.24 -1.48 -6.04
CA LYS A 109 -16.53 -2.12 -5.78
C LYS A 109 -17.51 -1.94 -6.95
N LYS A 110 -17.62 -0.73 -7.51
CA LYS A 110 -18.43 -0.52 -8.72
C LYS A 110 -17.97 -1.41 -9.88
N LEU A 111 -16.66 -1.48 -10.14
CA LEU A 111 -16.08 -2.30 -11.20
C LEU A 111 -16.39 -3.78 -10.99
N PHE A 112 -16.25 -4.27 -9.76
CA PHE A 112 -16.60 -5.65 -9.40
C PHE A 112 -18.09 -5.94 -9.64
N ASN A 113 -18.99 -5.03 -9.23
CA ASN A 113 -20.43 -5.18 -9.52
C ASN A 113 -20.73 -5.20 -11.03
N MET A 114 -19.96 -4.47 -11.83
CA MET A 114 -20.05 -4.51 -13.30
C MET A 114 -19.52 -5.84 -13.85
N GLU A 115 -18.43 -6.38 -13.29
CA GLU A 115 -17.90 -7.69 -13.66
C GLU A 115 -18.92 -8.80 -13.43
N LEU A 116 -19.58 -8.83 -12.26
CA LEU A 116 -20.63 -9.82 -11.94
C LEU A 116 -21.74 -9.82 -13.00
N GLN A 117 -22.22 -8.63 -13.39
CA GLN A 117 -23.26 -8.48 -14.40
C GLN A 117 -22.78 -8.85 -15.81
N TRP A 118 -21.54 -8.47 -16.15
CA TRP A 118 -20.94 -8.78 -17.44
C TRP A 118 -20.74 -10.29 -17.61
N ARG A 119 -20.19 -10.97 -16.60
CA ARG A 119 -20.04 -12.44 -16.57
C ARG A 119 -21.37 -13.17 -16.71
N ALA A 120 -22.44 -12.60 -16.18
CA ALA A 120 -23.81 -13.14 -16.29
C ALA A 120 -24.51 -12.86 -17.62
N GLY A 121 -23.90 -12.03 -18.49
CA GLY A 121 -24.47 -11.56 -19.75
C GLY A 121 -25.60 -10.56 -19.57
N GLN A 122 -25.63 -9.83 -18.45
CA GLN A 122 -26.61 -8.78 -18.15
C GLN A 122 -26.10 -7.38 -18.50
N LEU A 123 -24.79 -7.22 -18.69
CA LEU A 123 -24.13 -5.97 -19.01
C LEU A 123 -23.15 -6.18 -20.16
N GLU A 124 -23.19 -5.30 -21.15
CA GLU A 124 -22.22 -5.23 -22.24
C GLU A 124 -21.39 -3.95 -22.08
N ILE A 125 -20.07 -4.07 -22.20
CA ILE A 125 -19.11 -2.96 -22.07
C ILE A 125 -18.18 -3.03 -23.27
N GLU A 126 -18.11 -1.96 -24.05
CA GLU A 126 -17.37 -1.96 -25.32
C GLU A 126 -15.87 -2.21 -25.11
N GLU A 127 -15.29 -1.65 -24.05
CA GLU A 127 -13.86 -1.74 -23.73
C GLU A 127 -13.45 -3.09 -23.12
N VAL A 128 -14.41 -3.93 -22.73
CA VAL A 128 -14.20 -5.23 -22.09
C VAL A 128 -14.52 -6.34 -23.09
N LYS A 129 -13.51 -7.15 -23.40
CA LYS A 129 -13.58 -8.28 -24.33
C LYS A 129 -13.40 -9.63 -23.64
N ILE A 130 -12.66 -9.65 -22.53
CA ILE A 130 -12.37 -10.84 -21.73
C ILE A 130 -12.40 -10.49 -20.24
N SER A 131 -12.61 -11.48 -19.38
CA SER A 131 -12.62 -11.29 -17.92
C SER A 131 -11.34 -10.63 -17.37
N PHE A 132 -10.18 -10.91 -17.97
CA PHE A 132 -8.90 -10.31 -17.57
C PHE A 132 -8.87 -8.77 -17.77
N ASP A 133 -9.74 -8.20 -18.59
CA ASP A 133 -9.86 -6.74 -18.75
C ASP A 133 -10.31 -6.07 -17.44
N PHE A 134 -11.12 -6.75 -16.60
CA PHE A 134 -11.49 -6.22 -15.28
C PHE A 134 -10.28 -6.15 -14.35
N LEU A 135 -9.44 -7.18 -14.34
CA LEU A 135 -8.21 -7.20 -13.55
C LEU A 135 -7.26 -6.07 -13.96
N TYR A 136 -7.11 -5.84 -15.27
CA TYR A 136 -6.37 -4.69 -15.81
C TYR A 136 -6.93 -3.35 -15.30
N TRP A 137 -8.25 -3.18 -15.30
CA TRP A 137 -8.89 -1.95 -14.85
C TRP A 137 -8.90 -1.80 -13.33
N HIS A 138 -8.89 -2.87 -12.54
CA HIS A 138 -8.73 -2.77 -11.09
C HIS A 138 -7.37 -2.17 -10.70
N GLN A 139 -6.30 -2.50 -11.45
CA GLN A 139 -4.98 -1.88 -11.28
C GLN A 139 -4.99 -0.40 -11.69
N ASN A 140 -5.75 -0.05 -12.73
CA ASN A 140 -5.79 1.29 -13.32
C ASN A 140 -7.10 2.03 -13.00
N ILE A 141 -7.66 1.82 -11.80
CA ILE A 141 -9.07 2.12 -11.50
C ILE A 141 -9.47 3.59 -11.67
N MET A 142 -8.55 4.52 -11.40
CA MET A 142 -8.80 5.97 -11.56
C MET A 142 -8.93 6.36 -13.05
N ALA A 143 -8.24 5.63 -13.92
CA ALA A 143 -8.21 5.83 -15.37
C ALA A 143 -9.29 5.01 -16.12
N CYS A 144 -10.07 4.19 -15.42
CA CYS A 144 -11.13 3.39 -16.03
C CYS A 144 -12.19 4.30 -16.71
N PRO A 145 -12.49 4.11 -18.02
CA PRO A 145 -13.29 5.07 -18.79
C PRO A 145 -14.81 4.87 -18.63
N PHE A 146 -15.25 3.64 -18.38
CA PHE A 146 -16.67 3.26 -18.38
C PHE A 146 -17.28 3.16 -16.98
N ILE A 147 -16.47 3.28 -15.92
CA ILE A 147 -16.99 3.24 -14.56
C ILE A 147 -17.78 4.52 -14.25
N PRO A 148 -19.01 4.42 -13.70
CA PRO A 148 -19.75 5.60 -13.28
C PRO A 148 -18.99 6.43 -12.25
N MET A 149 -19.13 7.76 -12.32
CA MET A 149 -18.58 8.65 -11.31
C MET A 149 -19.07 8.27 -9.91
N ILE A 150 -18.21 8.49 -8.93
CA ILE A 150 -18.55 8.32 -7.52
C ILE A 150 -19.62 9.34 -7.15
N THR A 151 -20.65 8.91 -6.43
CA THR A 151 -21.72 9.80 -5.97
C THR A 151 -21.45 10.33 -4.56
N PRO A 152 -22.06 11.46 -4.18
CA PRO A 152 -22.00 11.94 -2.80
C PRO A 152 -22.51 10.93 -1.77
N GLU A 153 -23.53 10.11 -2.13
CA GLU A 153 -24.02 9.05 -1.23
C GLU A 153 -22.95 8.00 -0.95
N GLU A 154 -22.14 7.62 -1.94
CA GLU A 154 -21.07 6.64 -1.78
C GLU A 154 -19.91 7.20 -0.94
N ILE A 155 -19.61 8.49 -1.06
CA ILE A 155 -18.65 9.17 -0.18
C ILE A 155 -19.16 9.17 1.26
N ALA A 156 -20.43 9.50 1.48
CA ALA A 156 -21.05 9.46 2.81
C ALA A 156 -21.03 8.03 3.38
N LEU A 157 -21.27 7.02 2.54
CA LEU A 157 -21.22 5.61 2.92
C LEU A 157 -19.80 5.17 3.30
N MET A 158 -18.78 5.55 2.54
CA MET A 158 -17.38 5.26 2.86
C MET A 158 -16.95 5.92 4.17
N LYS A 159 -17.32 7.18 4.40
CA LYS A 159 -17.08 7.84 5.68
C LYS A 159 -17.76 7.09 6.83
N SER A 160 -19.01 6.68 6.64
CA SER A 160 -19.74 5.88 7.63
C SER A 160 -19.02 4.55 7.92
N PHE A 161 -18.52 3.86 6.88
CA PHE A 161 -17.74 2.63 7.04
C PHE A 161 -16.49 2.87 7.88
N LEU A 162 -15.67 3.87 7.52
CA LEU A 162 -14.44 4.21 8.23
C LEU A 162 -14.69 4.54 9.71
N LEU A 163 -15.81 5.21 10.01
CA LEU A 163 -16.18 5.61 11.36
C LEU A 163 -16.91 4.52 12.16
N SER A 164 -17.41 3.47 11.52
CA SER A 164 -18.15 2.35 12.15
C SER A 164 -17.24 1.27 12.77
N LEU A 165 -16.07 1.67 13.29
CA LEU A 165 -15.06 0.72 13.76
C LEU A 165 -15.48 0.05 15.10
N ASP A 166 -16.06 -1.15 14.99
CA ASP A 166 -16.39 -1.99 16.15
C ASP A 166 -15.18 -2.80 16.66
N ASP A 167 -14.24 -3.15 15.78
CA ASP A 167 -13.06 -3.96 16.09
C ASP A 167 -11.85 -3.08 16.45
N PRO A 168 -11.00 -3.43 17.45
CA PRO A 168 -9.75 -2.74 17.72
C PRO A 168 -8.72 -2.72 16.57
N TYR A 169 -8.84 -3.59 15.58
CA TYR A 169 -7.97 -3.62 14.40
C TYR A 169 -8.45 -2.66 13.30
N PRO A 170 -7.52 -1.99 12.59
CA PRO A 170 -7.88 -1.02 11.58
C PRO A 170 -8.58 -1.69 10.40
N ARG A 171 -9.82 -1.28 10.10
CA ARG A 171 -10.44 -1.53 8.80
C ARG A 171 -9.68 -0.72 7.75
N ARG A 172 -8.92 -1.39 6.90
CA ARG A 172 -8.21 -0.74 5.80
C ARG A 172 -8.86 -1.19 4.50
N PRO A 173 -9.88 -0.47 4.00
CA PRO A 173 -10.58 -0.85 2.76
C PRO A 173 -9.66 -0.88 1.53
N TRP A 174 -8.43 -0.38 1.66
CA TRP A 174 -7.39 -0.31 0.65
C TRP A 174 -6.27 -1.35 0.81
N GLU A 175 -6.27 -2.18 1.86
CA GLU A 175 -5.22 -3.18 2.08
C GLU A 175 -5.42 -4.49 1.33
N LEU A 176 -6.57 -4.67 0.68
CA LEU A 176 -6.81 -5.85 -0.10
C LEU A 176 -6.17 -5.68 -1.48
N ASP A 177 -5.36 -6.68 -1.82
CA ASP A 177 -4.85 -6.90 -3.16
C ASP A 177 -6.01 -6.88 -4.16
N ILE A 178 -5.68 -6.55 -5.40
CA ILE A 178 -6.61 -6.46 -6.53
C ILE A 178 -7.68 -7.57 -6.39
N PRO A 179 -8.97 -7.23 -6.17
CA PRO A 179 -9.98 -8.25 -5.96
C PRO A 179 -10.14 -9.05 -7.25
N ASP A 180 -9.53 -10.24 -7.30
CA ASP A 180 -9.74 -11.21 -8.34
C ASP A 180 -11.11 -11.85 -8.09
N TYR A 181 -11.98 -11.84 -9.11
CA TYR A 181 -13.28 -12.48 -9.05
C TYR A 181 -13.21 -13.92 -8.50
N GLN A 182 -12.21 -14.71 -8.92
CA GLN A 182 -12.11 -16.10 -8.45
C GLN A 182 -11.89 -16.18 -6.95
N HIS A 183 -11.03 -15.31 -6.42
CA HIS A 183 -10.69 -15.28 -5.00
C HIS A 183 -11.86 -14.74 -4.17
N VAL A 184 -12.47 -13.63 -4.60
CA VAL A 184 -13.61 -13.01 -3.90
C VAL A 184 -14.85 -13.92 -3.89
N MET A 185 -15.04 -14.73 -4.94
CA MET A 185 -16.20 -15.63 -5.06
C MET A 185 -15.93 -17.01 -4.47
N GLU A 186 -14.72 -17.28 -3.97
CA GLU A 186 -14.39 -18.53 -3.27
C GLU A 186 -15.16 -18.60 -1.95
N LYS A 187 -15.74 -19.78 -1.67
CA LYS A 187 -16.50 -20.03 -0.46
C LYS A 187 -15.76 -21.00 0.43
N ASP A 188 -15.71 -20.68 1.72
CA ASP A 188 -15.20 -21.57 2.74
C ASP A 188 -16.11 -22.80 2.96
N GLU A 189 -15.68 -23.70 3.85
CA GLU A 189 -16.44 -24.90 4.22
C GLU A 189 -17.85 -24.60 4.78
N ASN A 190 -18.07 -23.38 5.26
CA ASN A 190 -19.33 -22.91 5.82
C ASN A 190 -20.21 -22.17 4.79
N GLY A 191 -19.72 -21.98 3.56
CA GLY A 191 -20.42 -21.28 2.49
C GLY A 191 -20.30 -19.75 2.52
N ASN A 192 -19.40 -19.20 3.35
CA ASN A 192 -19.09 -17.77 3.43
C ASN A 192 -17.98 -17.41 2.44
N TYR A 193 -17.96 -16.17 1.95
CA TYR A 193 -16.89 -15.67 1.10
C TYR A 193 -15.65 -15.36 1.94
N SER A 194 -14.61 -16.20 1.87
CA SER A 194 -13.43 -16.09 2.73
C SER A 194 -12.65 -14.80 2.52
N ASP A 195 -12.57 -14.37 1.26
CA ASP A 195 -11.70 -13.27 0.83
C ASP A 195 -12.50 -12.03 0.38
N MET A 196 -13.78 -11.95 0.78
CA MET A 196 -14.62 -10.79 0.49
C MET A 196 -14.12 -9.58 1.29
N PRO A 197 -13.85 -8.43 0.63
CA PRO A 197 -13.53 -7.21 1.35
C PRO A 197 -14.63 -6.77 2.30
N ASP A 198 -14.29 -6.40 3.55
CA ASP A 198 -15.22 -5.79 4.51
C ASP A 198 -16.03 -4.62 3.91
N TRP A 199 -15.36 -3.81 3.08
CA TRP A 199 -16.00 -2.69 2.38
C TRP A 199 -17.06 -3.18 1.38
N PHE A 200 -16.82 -4.30 0.69
CA PHE A 200 -17.76 -4.83 -0.29
C PHE A 200 -19.02 -5.32 0.41
N GLU A 201 -18.88 -6.04 1.52
CA GLU A 201 -20.01 -6.48 2.35
C GLU A 201 -20.79 -5.29 2.91
N TYR A 202 -20.07 -4.28 3.44
CA TYR A 202 -20.71 -3.08 3.97
C TYR A 202 -21.48 -2.32 2.89
N TYR A 203 -20.88 -2.15 1.70
CA TYR A 203 -21.52 -1.54 0.55
C TYR A 203 -22.76 -2.33 0.11
N ASP A 204 -22.64 -3.64 -0.05
CA ASP A 204 -23.72 -4.52 -0.51
C ASP A 204 -24.93 -4.49 0.42
N SER A 205 -24.70 -4.50 1.74
CA SER A 205 -25.76 -4.44 2.75
C SER A 205 -26.54 -3.12 2.74
N ARG A 206 -25.93 -2.02 2.28
CA ARG A 206 -26.53 -0.67 2.30
C ARG A 206 -27.03 -0.19 0.95
N MET A 207 -26.41 -0.65 -0.14
CA MET A 207 -26.78 -0.31 -1.51
C MET A 207 -27.65 -1.38 -2.16
N GLY A 208 -27.89 -2.51 -1.49
CA GLY A 208 -28.75 -3.60 -1.99
C GLY A 208 -28.13 -4.36 -3.16
N THR A 209 -26.81 -4.36 -3.29
CA THR A 209 -26.08 -5.01 -4.40
C THR A 209 -25.64 -6.44 -4.09
N ASN A 210 -25.96 -6.97 -2.90
CA ASN A 210 -25.66 -8.35 -2.50
C ASN A 210 -26.26 -9.41 -3.44
N LEU A 211 -27.40 -9.11 -4.08
CA LEU A 211 -28.03 -10.03 -5.04
C LEU A 211 -27.18 -10.28 -6.29
N LEU A 212 -26.24 -9.38 -6.61
CA LEU A 212 -25.31 -9.57 -7.74
C LEU A 212 -24.39 -10.78 -7.52
N LEU A 213 -24.10 -11.14 -6.26
CA LEU A 213 -23.28 -12.31 -5.92
C LEU A 213 -23.97 -13.65 -6.26
N LEU A 214 -25.27 -13.62 -6.55
CA LEU A 214 -26.05 -14.79 -6.96
C LEU A 214 -26.09 -14.97 -8.49
N LEU A 215 -25.52 -14.03 -9.24
CA LEU A 215 -25.52 -14.11 -10.69
C LEU A 215 -24.64 -15.26 -11.19
N PRO A 216 -25.07 -16.00 -12.23
CA PRO A 216 -24.29 -17.10 -12.76
C PRO A 216 -23.09 -16.58 -13.58
N ASP A 217 -21.93 -17.21 -13.42
CA ASP A 217 -20.80 -16.99 -14.34
C ASP A 217 -21.01 -17.78 -15.63
N LYS A 218 -21.46 -17.09 -16.69
CA LYS A 218 -21.64 -17.70 -18.02
C LYS A 218 -20.41 -17.56 -18.90
N LYS A 219 -19.69 -16.44 -18.81
CA LYS A 219 -18.55 -16.14 -19.68
C LYS A 219 -17.25 -16.80 -19.20
N GLY A 220 -16.99 -16.84 -17.89
CA GLY A 220 -15.74 -17.38 -17.33
C GLY A 220 -15.42 -18.81 -17.77
N PRO A 221 -16.35 -19.79 -17.62
CA PRO A 221 -16.12 -21.15 -18.07
C PRO A 221 -15.86 -21.28 -19.58
N ILE A 222 -16.47 -20.41 -20.39
CA ILE A 222 -16.29 -20.37 -21.85
C ILE A 222 -14.88 -19.86 -22.19
N GLU A 223 -14.44 -18.77 -21.56
CA GLU A 223 -13.08 -18.23 -21.72
C GLU A 223 -12.02 -19.27 -21.31
N GLU A 224 -12.22 -19.91 -20.15
CA GLU A 224 -11.30 -20.92 -19.65
C GLU A 224 -11.17 -22.10 -20.63
N MET A 225 -12.28 -22.53 -21.23
CA MET A 225 -12.27 -23.57 -22.25
C MET A 225 -11.42 -23.17 -23.46
N TYR A 226 -11.59 -21.95 -24.00
CA TYR A 226 -10.79 -21.46 -25.13
C TYR A 226 -9.30 -21.33 -24.78
N ILE A 227 -8.99 -20.73 -23.63
CA ILE A 227 -7.62 -20.59 -23.14
C ILE A 227 -6.95 -21.97 -22.99
N ASN A 228 -7.67 -22.94 -22.44
CA ASN A 228 -7.17 -24.30 -22.29
C ASN A 228 -6.96 -25.01 -23.63
N LEU A 229 -7.82 -24.76 -24.64
CA LEU A 229 -7.65 -25.27 -26.00
C LEU A 229 -6.39 -24.70 -26.65
N ALA A 230 -6.21 -23.37 -26.62
CA ALA A 230 -5.02 -22.71 -27.17
C ALA A 230 -3.72 -23.21 -26.50
N ARG A 231 -3.70 -23.32 -25.17
CA ARG A 231 -2.56 -23.87 -24.41
C ARG A 231 -2.21 -25.30 -24.82
N LYS A 232 -3.21 -26.16 -25.06
CA LYS A 232 -2.99 -27.55 -25.52
C LYS A 232 -2.37 -27.57 -26.93
N THR A 233 -2.80 -26.69 -27.83
CA THR A 233 -2.26 -26.60 -29.19
C THR A 233 -0.82 -26.08 -29.22
N GLN A 234 -0.52 -25.03 -28.45
CA GLN A 234 0.85 -24.52 -28.30
C GLN A 234 1.81 -25.56 -27.70
N LYS A 235 1.35 -26.39 -26.74
CA LYS A 235 2.13 -27.50 -26.19
C LYS A 235 2.41 -28.59 -27.23
N LYS A 236 1.49 -28.84 -28.17
CA LYS A 236 1.70 -29.79 -29.29
C LYS A 236 2.65 -29.26 -30.36
N ALA A 237 2.70 -27.95 -30.56
CA ALA A 237 3.57 -27.30 -31.55
C ALA A 237 5.02 -27.09 -31.07
N LYS A 238 5.26 -27.02 -29.75
CA LYS A 238 6.62 -26.98 -29.18
C LYS A 238 7.20 -28.41 -29.15
N PRO A 239 8.47 -28.64 -29.58
CA PRO A 239 9.09 -29.95 -29.47
C PRO A 239 9.08 -30.41 -28.01
N ALA A 240 8.68 -31.67 -27.79
CA ALA A 240 8.54 -32.23 -26.45
C ALA A 240 9.81 -31.97 -25.62
N LYS A 241 9.67 -31.27 -24.49
CA LYS A 241 10.70 -31.32 -23.44
C LYS A 241 10.89 -32.80 -23.10
N LYS A 242 12.10 -33.31 -23.36
CA LYS A 242 12.50 -34.72 -23.21
C LYS A 242 12.59 -35.12 -21.73
N SER A 243 11.49 -35.08 -20.99
CA SER A 243 11.27 -35.85 -19.76
C SER A 243 9.89 -35.50 -19.22
N PRO A 244 9.03 -36.47 -18.90
CA PRO A 244 7.92 -36.19 -17.99
C PRO A 244 8.54 -35.63 -16.69
N PRO A 245 7.97 -34.57 -16.09
CA PRO A 245 8.39 -34.17 -14.76
C PRO A 245 8.28 -35.41 -13.85
N PRO A 246 9.27 -35.64 -12.97
CA PRO A 246 9.18 -36.73 -12.02
C PRO A 246 7.83 -36.66 -11.29
N PRO A 247 7.20 -37.81 -10.97
CA PRO A 247 5.94 -37.81 -10.24
C PRO A 247 6.07 -36.90 -9.02
N ALA A 248 5.08 -36.04 -8.81
CA ALA A 248 5.08 -35.08 -7.71
C ALA A 248 5.30 -35.85 -6.41
N ASP A 249 6.35 -35.47 -5.68
CA ASP A 249 6.64 -36.04 -4.38
C ASP A 249 5.48 -35.68 -3.44
N LYS A 250 4.73 -36.70 -3.01
CA LYS A 250 3.55 -36.52 -2.17
C LYS A 250 3.92 -36.34 -0.69
N ARG A 251 5.21 -36.41 -0.35
CA ARG A 251 5.66 -36.21 1.03
C ARG A 251 5.44 -34.74 1.43
N PRO A 252 5.06 -34.46 2.69
CA PRO A 252 4.95 -33.11 3.19
C PRO A 252 6.26 -32.35 3.04
N VAL A 253 6.17 -31.05 2.75
CA VAL A 253 7.34 -30.17 2.69
C VAL A 253 7.70 -29.76 4.12
N LEU A 254 8.95 -29.97 4.51
CA LEU A 254 9.47 -29.38 5.74
C LEU A 254 9.50 -27.86 5.59
N SER A 255 8.74 -27.15 6.43
CA SER A 255 8.79 -25.71 6.47
C SER A 255 9.91 -25.22 7.38
N GLY A 256 10.44 -24.03 7.09
CA GLY A 256 11.36 -23.30 7.97
C GLY A 256 10.65 -22.52 9.09
N TYR A 257 9.37 -22.81 9.35
CA TYR A 257 8.66 -22.22 10.47
C TYR A 257 9.09 -22.84 11.79
N ILE A 258 9.01 -22.01 12.83
CA ILE A 258 9.56 -22.31 14.15
C ILE A 258 8.97 -23.58 14.79
N ASP A 259 7.69 -23.85 14.54
CA ASP A 259 7.00 -25.04 15.07
C ASP A 259 7.59 -26.35 14.51
N PHE A 260 7.99 -26.37 13.23
CA PHE A 260 8.64 -27.53 12.61
C PHE A 260 10.00 -27.81 13.23
N TYR A 261 10.73 -26.78 13.67
CA TYR A 261 12.00 -26.96 14.37
C TYR A 261 11.80 -27.50 15.79
N ILE A 262 10.75 -27.06 16.50
CA ILE A 262 10.41 -27.58 17.83
C ILE A 262 10.00 -29.06 17.73
N GLU A 263 9.14 -29.41 16.79
CA GLU A 263 8.73 -30.81 16.55
C GLU A 263 9.92 -31.69 16.17
N PHE A 264 10.75 -31.24 15.24
CA PHE A 264 11.96 -31.95 14.83
C PHE A 264 12.95 -32.14 15.99
N ALA A 265 13.14 -31.12 16.83
CA ALA A 265 13.99 -31.22 18.00
C ALA A 265 13.45 -32.25 19.00
N ARG A 266 12.14 -32.29 19.24
CA ARG A 266 11.51 -33.29 20.13
C ARG A 266 11.73 -34.73 19.68
N GLU A 267 11.78 -34.97 18.36
CA GLU A 267 11.95 -36.31 17.81
C GLU A 267 13.41 -36.75 17.66
N THR A 268 14.34 -35.80 17.46
CA THR A 268 15.72 -36.11 17.07
C THR A 268 16.78 -35.73 18.09
N GLU A 269 16.51 -34.76 18.97
CA GLU A 269 17.50 -34.26 19.91
C GLU A 269 17.61 -35.17 21.13
N THR A 270 18.85 -35.42 21.56
CA THR A 270 19.17 -36.30 22.69
C THR A 270 19.77 -35.54 23.87
N ASP A 271 20.26 -34.31 23.65
CA ASP A 271 20.74 -33.45 24.73
C ASP A 271 19.55 -32.86 25.53
N PRO A 272 19.41 -33.20 26.82
CA PRO A 272 18.30 -32.71 27.63
C PRO A 272 18.32 -31.20 27.88
N TYR A 273 19.48 -30.54 27.78
CA TYR A 273 19.57 -29.09 27.93
C TYR A 273 19.08 -28.37 26.67
N ILE A 274 19.38 -28.90 25.48
CA ILE A 274 18.89 -28.34 24.22
C ILE A 274 17.37 -28.49 24.11
N LEU A 275 16.82 -29.66 24.46
CA LEU A 275 15.36 -29.85 24.54
C LEU A 275 14.71 -28.83 25.48
N LYS A 276 15.34 -28.52 26.63
CA LYS A 276 14.84 -27.51 27.56
C LYS A 276 14.87 -26.08 27.00
N LEU A 277 15.82 -25.77 26.11
CA LEU A 277 15.85 -24.48 25.41
C LEU A 277 14.72 -24.38 24.38
N PHE A 278 14.38 -25.49 23.68
CA PHE A 278 13.20 -25.54 22.81
C PHE A 278 11.88 -25.37 23.59
N ASP A 279 11.76 -25.95 24.80
CA ASP A 279 10.62 -25.64 25.69
C ASP A 279 10.54 -24.14 26.02
N GLY A 280 11.69 -23.51 26.32
CA GLY A 280 11.76 -22.08 26.60
C GLY A 280 11.37 -21.21 25.39
N MET A 281 11.72 -21.66 24.19
CA MET A 281 11.35 -21.03 22.92
C MET A 281 9.84 -21.13 22.66
N GLU A 282 9.23 -22.28 22.90
CA GLU A 282 7.78 -22.46 22.81
C GLU A 282 7.02 -21.57 23.80
N ILE A 283 7.50 -21.46 25.05
CA ILE A 283 6.95 -20.53 26.03
C ILE A 283 7.06 -19.07 25.54
N HIS A 284 8.19 -18.70 24.93
CA HIS A 284 8.38 -17.36 24.39
C HIS A 284 7.41 -17.04 23.24
N ILE A 285 7.21 -17.99 22.32
CA ILE A 285 6.25 -17.88 21.21
C ILE A 285 4.83 -17.72 21.76
N GLN A 286 4.42 -18.61 22.67
CA GLN A 286 3.10 -18.52 23.32
C GLN A 286 2.91 -17.21 24.08
N LYS A 287 3.98 -16.60 24.61
CA LYS A 287 3.92 -15.30 25.24
C LYS A 287 3.73 -14.18 24.21
N ILE A 288 4.44 -14.23 23.08
CA ILE A 288 4.27 -13.30 21.96
C ILE A 288 2.84 -13.41 21.38
N ASP A 289 2.27 -14.61 21.29
CA ASP A 289 0.91 -14.80 20.78
C ASP A 289 -0.17 -14.29 21.77
N ARG A 290 0.13 -14.28 23.08
CA ARG A 290 -0.80 -13.85 24.14
C ARG A 290 -0.71 -12.35 24.45
N GLU A 291 0.46 -11.75 24.31
CA GLU A 291 0.72 -10.33 24.55
C GLU A 291 1.08 -9.67 23.23
N SER A 292 0.32 -8.68 22.76
CA SER A 292 0.71 -7.90 21.57
C SER A 292 2.18 -7.50 21.69
N SER A 293 2.97 -7.92 20.70
CA SER A 293 4.40 -7.61 20.67
C SER A 293 4.59 -6.10 20.82
N PRO A 294 5.56 -5.61 21.61
CA PRO A 294 5.88 -4.18 21.67
C PRO A 294 6.04 -3.52 20.29
N ALA A 295 6.46 -4.30 19.27
CA ALA A 295 6.53 -3.86 17.88
C ALA A 295 5.16 -3.54 17.26
N GLU A 296 4.08 -4.24 17.62
CA GLU A 296 2.73 -3.95 17.14
C GLU A 296 2.20 -2.61 17.67
N LEU A 297 2.70 -2.15 18.82
CA LEU A 297 2.25 -0.92 19.47
C LEU A 297 3.04 0.31 19.05
N GLU A 298 4.24 0.15 18.48
CA GLU A 298 5.10 1.28 18.08
C GLU A 298 4.39 2.21 17.07
N GLY A 299 3.84 1.64 15.99
CA GLY A 299 3.11 2.41 14.97
C GLY A 299 1.84 3.10 15.49
N PRO A 300 0.96 2.42 16.23
CA PRO A 300 -0.18 3.01 16.92
C PRO A 300 0.22 4.12 17.89
N LEU A 301 1.23 3.91 18.73
CA LEU A 301 1.70 4.92 19.69
C LEU A 301 2.25 6.16 18.99
N ALA A 302 3.07 6.00 17.95
CA ALA A 302 3.56 7.12 17.15
C ALA A 302 2.38 7.92 16.54
N THR A 303 1.38 7.22 16.00
CA THR A 303 0.17 7.85 15.46
C THR A 303 -0.54 8.71 16.52
N LEU A 304 -0.68 8.18 17.75
CA LEU A 304 -1.36 8.88 18.84
C LEU A 304 -0.53 10.03 19.43
N GLN A 305 0.79 9.94 19.41
CA GLN A 305 1.69 11.02 19.81
C GLN A 305 1.58 12.22 18.86
N ASP A 306 1.37 11.96 17.57
CA ASP A 306 1.18 12.97 16.53
C ASP A 306 -0.26 13.48 16.41
N ALA A 307 -1.15 13.06 17.32
CA ALA A 307 -2.55 13.44 17.26
C ALA A 307 -2.74 14.94 17.46
N ASP A 308 -3.51 15.57 16.57
CA ASP A 308 -3.80 17.01 16.61
C ASP A 308 -4.93 17.38 17.61
N ARG A 309 -5.50 16.37 18.28
CA ARG A 309 -6.65 16.47 19.17
C ARG A 309 -6.56 15.45 20.33
N PRO A 310 -7.29 15.65 21.44
CA PRO A 310 -7.36 14.68 22.53
C PRO A 310 -7.85 13.32 22.04
N ILE A 311 -7.21 12.26 22.54
CA ILE A 311 -7.57 10.87 22.27
C ILE A 311 -8.04 10.23 23.57
N TYR A 312 -9.17 9.53 23.50
CA TYR A 312 -9.74 8.82 24.63
C TYR A 312 -9.72 7.31 24.35
N PHE A 313 -9.44 6.54 25.38
CA PHE A 313 -9.35 5.09 25.30
C PHE A 313 -10.66 4.44 25.74
N ASP A 314 -11.03 3.37 25.05
CA ASP A 314 -12.17 2.53 25.41
C ASP A 314 -11.86 1.78 26.70
N SER A 315 -12.56 2.16 27.78
CA SER A 315 -12.35 1.59 29.12
C SER A 315 -12.74 0.12 29.24
N HIS A 316 -13.48 -0.42 28.27
CA HIS A 316 -13.89 -1.84 28.27
C HIS A 316 -12.83 -2.75 27.62
N LEU A 317 -11.77 -2.18 27.04
CA LEU A 317 -10.68 -2.93 26.43
C LEU A 317 -9.47 -3.01 27.36
N VAL A 318 -8.71 -4.09 27.22
CA VAL A 318 -7.34 -4.17 27.75
C VAL A 318 -6.46 -3.10 27.11
N TRP A 319 -5.52 -2.56 27.87
CA TRP A 319 -4.78 -1.33 27.53
C TRP A 319 -4.20 -1.31 26.11
N TYR A 320 -3.64 -2.44 25.63
CA TYR A 320 -3.03 -2.53 24.30
C TYR A 320 -4.08 -2.52 23.18
N LYS A 321 -5.21 -3.24 23.35
CA LYS A 321 -6.35 -3.18 22.42
C LYS A 321 -6.99 -1.79 22.40
N ALA A 322 -7.03 -1.10 23.55
CA ALA A 322 -7.53 0.27 23.64
C ALA A 322 -6.65 1.25 22.84
N ILE A 323 -5.32 1.08 22.87
CA ILE A 323 -4.36 1.84 22.05
C ILE A 323 -4.57 1.56 20.56
N LEU A 324 -4.65 0.28 20.18
CA LEU A 324 -4.89 -0.13 18.78
C LEU A 324 -6.17 0.46 18.21
N LYS A 325 -7.28 0.34 18.96
CA LYS A 325 -8.59 0.88 18.58
C LYS A 325 -8.54 2.39 18.43
N ALA A 326 -7.99 3.10 19.42
CA ALA A 326 -7.93 4.56 19.39
C ALA A 326 -7.05 5.10 18.26
N ALA A 327 -5.91 4.45 17.99
CA ALA A 327 -5.06 4.82 16.85
C ALA A 327 -5.77 4.60 15.51
N SER A 328 -6.47 3.47 15.37
CA SER A 328 -7.24 3.15 14.16
C SER A 328 -8.40 4.13 13.96
N GLN A 329 -9.16 4.44 15.00
CA GLN A 329 -10.24 5.43 14.98
C GLN A 329 -9.73 6.82 14.59
N TYR A 330 -8.62 7.26 15.17
CA TYR A 330 -8.01 8.54 14.80
C TYR A 330 -7.59 8.58 13.33
N LYS A 331 -6.91 7.54 12.83
CA LYS A 331 -6.54 7.45 11.41
C LYS A 331 -7.78 7.50 10.52
N ASN A 332 -8.78 6.67 10.80
CA ASN A 332 -10.01 6.60 10.02
C ASN A 332 -10.77 7.92 10.03
N GLN A 333 -10.78 8.63 11.16
CA GLN A 333 -11.35 9.96 11.24
C GLN A 333 -10.60 10.96 10.36
N LYS A 334 -9.26 10.98 10.40
CA LYS A 334 -8.45 11.85 9.52
C LYS A 334 -8.64 11.52 8.04
N VAL A 335 -8.79 10.24 7.68
CA VAL A 335 -9.11 9.81 6.31
C VAL A 335 -10.52 10.25 5.90
N ALA A 336 -11.51 10.08 6.77
CA ALA A 336 -12.88 10.52 6.53
C ALA A 336 -12.98 12.04 6.36
N GLU A 337 -12.20 12.82 7.11
CA GLU A 337 -12.07 14.27 6.94
C GLU A 337 -11.40 14.63 5.60
N ALA A 338 -10.35 13.92 5.20
CA ALA A 338 -9.63 14.17 3.94
C ALA A 338 -10.42 13.74 2.68
N LEU A 339 -11.39 12.84 2.82
CA LEU A 339 -12.20 12.33 1.70
C LEU A 339 -12.96 13.42 0.95
N ASP A 340 -13.43 14.49 1.61
CA ASP A 340 -14.14 15.59 0.93
C ASP A 340 -13.23 16.29 -0.08
N THR A 341 -12.04 16.69 0.37
CA THR A 341 -11.07 17.38 -0.50
C THR A 341 -10.63 16.49 -1.66
N VAL A 342 -10.37 15.21 -1.40
CA VAL A 342 -9.95 14.27 -2.45
C VAL A 342 -11.09 13.99 -3.43
N TYR A 343 -12.33 13.91 -2.97
CA TYR A 343 -13.50 13.74 -3.83
C TYR A 343 -13.74 14.97 -4.71
N GLU A 344 -13.65 16.19 -4.15
CA GLU A 344 -13.74 17.44 -4.93
C GLU A 344 -12.67 17.51 -6.02
N GLN A 345 -11.44 17.11 -5.70
CA GLN A 345 -10.36 17.01 -6.69
C GLN A 345 -10.67 15.98 -7.77
N TYR A 346 -11.17 14.80 -7.40
CA TYR A 346 -11.58 13.76 -8.35
C TYR A 346 -12.68 14.24 -9.30
N VAL A 347 -13.72 14.88 -8.78
CA VAL A 347 -14.83 15.43 -9.58
C VAL A 347 -14.30 16.50 -10.54
N THR A 348 -13.54 17.47 -10.03
CA THR A 348 -12.94 18.54 -10.84
C THR A 348 -12.08 17.96 -11.96
N TYR A 349 -11.25 16.96 -11.65
CA TYR A 349 -10.36 16.32 -12.61
C TYR A 349 -11.13 15.63 -13.75
N LYS A 350 -12.24 14.93 -13.41
CA LYS A 350 -13.13 14.29 -14.38
C LYS A 350 -13.93 15.30 -15.21
N GLU A 351 -14.47 16.36 -14.60
CA GLU A 351 -15.22 17.41 -15.29
C GLU A 351 -14.36 18.20 -16.30
N LEU A 352 -13.08 18.39 -15.98
CA LEU A 352 -12.11 19.02 -16.89
C LEU A 352 -11.63 18.08 -18.01
N GLY A 353 -12.09 16.82 -18.01
CA GLY A 353 -11.72 15.83 -19.03
C GLY A 353 -10.29 15.33 -18.92
N PHE A 354 -9.64 15.47 -17.76
CA PHE A 354 -8.30 14.94 -17.58
C PHE A 354 -8.33 13.42 -17.36
N THR A 355 -7.34 12.74 -17.93
CA THR A 355 -7.11 11.30 -17.76
C THR A 355 -6.01 11.06 -16.75
N TYR A 356 -6.29 10.23 -15.73
CA TYR A 356 -5.27 9.82 -14.78
C TYR A 356 -4.18 9.02 -15.48
N GLU A 357 -2.93 9.29 -15.14
CA GLU A 357 -1.80 8.49 -15.60
C GLU A 357 -1.93 7.04 -15.10
N LEU A 358 -1.52 6.09 -15.92
CA LEU A 358 -1.50 4.68 -15.56
C LEU A 358 -0.39 4.44 -14.53
N ASP A 359 -0.71 3.73 -13.45
CA ASP A 359 0.28 3.41 -12.42
C ASP A 359 1.21 2.29 -12.94
N ASN A 360 2.35 2.69 -13.55
CA ASN A 360 3.37 1.76 -14.03
C ASN A 360 4.51 1.56 -13.02
N LYS A 361 4.23 1.58 -11.72
CA LYS A 361 5.22 1.14 -10.72
C LYS A 361 5.69 -0.28 -11.05
N PHE A 362 7.02 -0.44 -11.11
CA PHE A 362 7.70 -1.72 -11.36
C PHE A 362 7.36 -2.41 -12.70
N GLY A 363 6.84 -1.69 -13.70
CA GLY A 363 6.50 -2.30 -15.01
C GLY A 363 5.28 -3.23 -14.97
N MET A 364 4.47 -3.14 -13.91
CA MET A 364 3.27 -3.98 -13.77
C MET A 364 2.29 -3.74 -14.89
N ASN A 365 2.03 -2.48 -15.26
CA ASN A 365 1.05 -2.17 -16.31
C ASN A 365 1.44 -2.78 -17.67
N ASP A 366 2.73 -2.76 -18.00
CA ASP A 366 3.26 -3.39 -19.23
C ASP A 366 3.07 -4.92 -19.20
N THR A 367 3.28 -5.53 -18.03
CA THR A 367 3.06 -6.96 -17.83
C THR A 367 1.59 -7.34 -17.99
N TYR A 368 0.67 -6.57 -17.39
CA TYR A 368 -0.77 -6.81 -17.51
C TYR A 368 -1.26 -6.59 -18.95
N GLN A 369 -0.78 -5.57 -19.65
CA GLN A 369 -1.10 -5.37 -21.07
C GLN A 369 -0.60 -6.54 -21.92
N MET A 370 0.62 -7.01 -21.69
CA MET A 370 1.14 -8.18 -22.40
C MET A 370 0.28 -9.42 -22.16
N ILE A 371 -0.09 -9.71 -20.90
CA ILE A 371 -0.93 -10.88 -20.57
C ILE A 371 -2.31 -10.75 -21.20
N ARG A 372 -2.92 -9.56 -21.14
CA ARG A 372 -4.21 -9.26 -21.74
C ARG A 372 -4.23 -9.58 -23.23
N GLU A 373 -3.25 -9.09 -23.99
CA GLU A 373 -3.17 -9.34 -25.43
C GLU A 373 -2.88 -10.82 -25.74
N GLN A 374 -2.04 -11.49 -24.93
CA GLN A 374 -1.81 -12.93 -25.07
C GLN A 374 -3.07 -13.76 -24.85
N LEU A 375 -3.90 -13.41 -23.87
CA LEU A 375 -5.16 -14.11 -23.58
C LEU A 375 -6.19 -13.86 -24.67
N ARG A 376 -6.28 -12.63 -25.18
CA ARG A 376 -7.15 -12.27 -26.31
C ARG A 376 -6.83 -13.09 -27.55
N GLU A 377 -5.56 -13.10 -27.97
CA GLU A 377 -5.13 -13.89 -29.11
C GLU A 377 -5.36 -15.39 -28.89
N ALA A 378 -5.10 -15.91 -27.69
CA ALA A 378 -5.38 -17.30 -27.36
C ALA A 378 -6.86 -17.66 -27.52
N ILE A 379 -7.78 -16.77 -27.11
CA ILE A 379 -9.22 -16.99 -27.27
C ILE A 379 -9.62 -16.94 -28.75
N LEU A 380 -9.16 -15.94 -29.50
CA LEU A 380 -9.45 -15.79 -30.93
C LEU A 380 -8.94 -16.98 -31.75
N ASP A 381 -7.71 -17.43 -31.49
CA ASP A 381 -7.12 -18.62 -32.11
C ASP A 381 -7.93 -19.89 -31.80
N ALA A 382 -8.35 -20.05 -30.54
CA ALA A 382 -9.13 -21.21 -30.11
C ALA A 382 -10.53 -21.23 -30.75
N ARG A 383 -11.15 -20.08 -30.99
CA ARG A 383 -12.42 -19.96 -31.73
C ARG A 383 -12.26 -20.35 -33.19
N GLU A 384 -11.25 -19.83 -33.85
CA GLU A 384 -10.93 -20.18 -35.24
C GLU A 384 -10.65 -21.69 -35.40
N MET A 385 -9.94 -22.30 -34.46
CA MET A 385 -9.73 -23.76 -34.41
C MET A 385 -11.03 -24.57 -34.29
N ARG A 386 -12.10 -23.99 -33.75
CA ARG A 386 -13.43 -24.61 -33.65
C ARG A 386 -14.33 -24.29 -34.85
N GLY A 387 -13.85 -23.51 -35.82
CA GLY A 387 -14.64 -23.05 -36.96
C GLY A 387 -15.62 -21.92 -36.60
N GLU A 388 -15.41 -21.25 -35.47
CA GLU A 388 -16.20 -20.09 -35.04
C GLU A 388 -15.59 -18.78 -35.57
N PRO A 389 -16.37 -17.68 -35.66
CA PRO A 389 -15.83 -16.37 -36.04
C PRO A 389 -14.71 -15.89 -35.10
N ARG A 390 -13.69 -15.23 -35.66
CA ARG A 390 -12.57 -14.62 -34.93
C ARG A 390 -13.01 -13.29 -34.28
N ASP A 391 -13.92 -13.39 -33.32
CA ASP A 391 -14.44 -12.27 -32.53
C ASP A 391 -14.61 -12.67 -31.05
N PHE A 392 -15.07 -11.73 -30.21
CA PHE A 392 -15.34 -11.98 -28.79
C PHE A 392 -16.83 -12.24 -28.49
N ASN A 393 -17.61 -12.67 -29.50
CA ASN A 393 -19.04 -12.94 -29.35
C ASN A 393 -19.26 -14.41 -28.94
N TYR A 394 -19.09 -14.72 -27.65
CA TYR A 394 -19.34 -16.04 -27.06
C TYR A 394 -20.19 -15.99 -25.79
#